data_AF-A0A1B8BXB0-F1
#
_entry.id   AF-A0A1B8BXB0-F1
#
_cell.length_a   1.000
_cell.length_b   1.000
_cell.length_c   1.000
_cell.angle_alpha   90.00
_cell.angle_beta   90.00
_cell.angle_gamma   90.00
#
_symmetry.space_group_name_H-M   'P 1'
#
loop_
_entity.id
_entity.type
_entity.pdbx_description
1 polymer ?
#
loop_
_entity_poly.entity_id
_entity_poly.type
_entity_poly.pdbx_seq_one_letter_code
_entity_poly.pdbx_strand_id
1 'polypeptide(L)'
;MKFSITALALLLTVAIADPAPEVQERAAMLEARACPKNALCSGGKCYTQKRFRDRVRERDDRRSVMSGLQIFPDEDFLLLHATYIFPYAHEQAWVDQGLSRWITDQASPQSQGVSKIHSVQNGLLLDLNCQALFDGQAITVDANDGYKIIYLTQDVLNLDGRTLDLSCRDPQNPDRVPDELFHWHFRQAVLATVKGNGQRIWDMQLEEEDPMGDIMEGPDAAERMEVELFTRLGAGEIDYGAAPEMHSP
;
A
#
# COMPACT_ATOMS: atom_id res chain seq x y z
N MET A 1 -26.91 -14.30 -54.78
CA MET A 1 -25.49 -13.88 -54.75
C MET A 1 -24.90 -14.44 -53.46
N LYS A 2 -23.85 -15.28 -53.58
CA LYS A 2 -23.23 -15.99 -52.46
C LYS A 2 -22.24 -15.04 -51.78
N PHE A 3 -22.45 -14.67 -50.52
CA PHE A 3 -21.44 -13.96 -49.74
C PHE A 3 -20.52 -14.98 -49.08
N SER A 4 -19.22 -14.75 -49.28
CA SER A 4 -18.13 -15.69 -49.04
C SER A 4 -17.78 -15.81 -47.56
N ILE A 5 -17.59 -17.05 -47.10
CA ILE A 5 -17.18 -17.45 -45.74
C ILE A 5 -15.83 -16.84 -45.32
N THR A 6 -15.08 -16.27 -46.27
CA THR A 6 -13.80 -15.58 -46.02
C THR A 6 -13.94 -14.26 -45.25
N ALA A 7 -15.12 -13.62 -45.21
CA ALA A 7 -15.32 -12.40 -44.43
C ALA A 7 -15.48 -12.65 -42.93
N LEU A 8 -15.84 -13.87 -42.52
CA LEU A 8 -15.98 -14.24 -41.11
C LEU A 8 -14.65 -14.63 -40.45
N ALA A 9 -13.63 -14.95 -41.23
CA ALA A 9 -12.30 -15.31 -40.72
C ALA A 9 -11.39 -14.09 -40.48
N LEU A 10 -11.72 -12.91 -41.04
CA LEU A 10 -10.95 -11.67 -40.81
C LEU A 10 -11.49 -10.84 -39.62
N LEU A 11 -12.66 -11.19 -39.09
CA LEU A 11 -13.21 -10.59 -37.86
C LEU A 11 -12.87 -11.39 -36.60
N LEU A 12 -12.18 -12.53 -36.72
CA LEU A 12 -11.84 -13.41 -35.60
C LEU A 12 -10.35 -13.40 -35.20
N THR A 13 -9.53 -12.49 -35.72
CA THR A 13 -8.08 -12.43 -35.42
C THR A 13 -7.56 -11.11 -34.87
N VAL A 14 -8.43 -10.14 -34.53
CA VAL A 14 -8.02 -8.94 -33.77
C VAL A 14 -8.96 -8.73 -32.58
N ALA A 15 -8.88 -9.67 -31.64
CA ALA A 15 -9.38 -9.50 -30.28
C ALA A 15 -8.71 -10.57 -29.40
N ILE A 16 -7.37 -10.62 -29.43
CA ILE A 16 -6.67 -11.16 -28.26
C ILE A 16 -6.76 -10.06 -27.23
N ALA A 17 -7.66 -10.31 -26.29
CA ALA A 17 -7.96 -9.50 -25.13
C ALA A 17 -6.70 -8.89 -24.53
N ASP A 18 -6.79 -7.59 -24.27
CA ASP A 18 -5.94 -6.92 -23.29
C ASP A 18 -5.88 -7.80 -22.02
N PRO A 19 -4.68 -8.04 -21.46
CA PRO A 19 -4.59 -8.73 -20.19
C PRO A 19 -5.37 -7.94 -19.13
N ALA A 20 -6.18 -8.67 -18.37
CA ALA A 20 -7.01 -8.15 -17.29
C ALA A 20 -6.25 -7.12 -16.41
N PRO A 21 -6.93 -6.04 -15.96
CA PRO A 21 -6.31 -4.93 -15.22
C PRO A 21 -5.59 -5.37 -13.92
N GLU A 22 -5.93 -6.55 -13.39
CA GLU A 22 -5.31 -7.17 -12.21
C GLU A 22 -3.82 -7.53 -12.41
N VAL A 23 -3.37 -7.77 -13.66
CA VAL A 23 -1.95 -8.05 -13.96
C VAL A 23 -1.16 -6.75 -14.14
N GLN A 24 -1.82 -5.68 -14.57
CA GLN A 24 -1.22 -4.38 -14.83
C GLN A 24 -0.86 -3.65 -13.54
N GLU A 25 -1.60 -3.89 -12.45
CA GLU A 25 -1.32 -3.34 -11.13
C GLU A 25 -0.18 -4.07 -10.41
N ARG A 26 -0.08 -5.40 -10.57
CA ARG A 26 1.11 -6.17 -10.16
C ARG A 26 2.37 -5.73 -10.92
N ALA A 27 2.23 -5.38 -12.19
CA ALA A 27 3.31 -4.81 -13.00
C ALA A 27 3.67 -3.39 -12.53
N ALA A 28 2.70 -2.53 -12.23
CA ALA A 28 2.94 -1.18 -11.72
C ALA A 28 3.70 -1.18 -10.38
N MET A 29 3.46 -2.19 -9.53
CA MET A 29 4.16 -2.36 -8.25
C MET A 29 5.59 -2.90 -8.40
N LEU A 30 5.85 -3.72 -9.43
CA LEU A 30 7.21 -4.11 -9.84
C LEU A 30 7.93 -2.98 -10.59
N GLU A 31 7.22 -2.15 -11.34
CA GLU A 31 7.78 -0.98 -12.04
C GLU A 31 8.11 0.17 -11.09
N ALA A 32 7.34 0.38 -10.02
CA ALA A 32 7.73 1.29 -8.93
C ALA A 32 9.02 0.85 -8.22
N ARG A 33 9.41 -0.43 -8.33
CA ARG A 33 10.63 -1.00 -7.73
C ARG A 33 11.87 -0.89 -8.61
N ALA A 34 11.71 -0.62 -9.90
CA ALA A 34 12.82 -0.32 -10.80
C ALA A 34 12.83 1.17 -11.10
N CYS A 35 13.84 1.90 -10.62
CA CYS A 35 14.24 3.13 -11.33
C CYS A 35 14.59 2.67 -12.76
N PRO A 36 13.80 2.98 -13.79
CA PRO A 36 14.11 2.56 -15.13
C PRO A 36 15.45 3.21 -15.45
N LYS A 37 16.44 2.41 -15.87
CA LYS A 37 17.81 2.91 -16.11
C LYS A 37 17.87 4.07 -17.11
N ASN A 38 16.76 4.36 -17.82
CA ASN A 38 16.63 5.41 -18.82
C ASN A 38 15.42 6.36 -18.64
N ALA A 39 14.70 6.34 -17.51
CA ALA A 39 13.73 7.41 -17.25
C ALA A 39 14.50 8.62 -16.71
N LEU A 40 14.33 9.79 -17.34
CA LEU A 40 14.79 11.06 -16.79
C LEU A 40 14.07 11.31 -15.45
N CYS A 41 14.62 10.76 -14.37
CA CYS A 41 14.22 11.12 -13.03
C CYS A 41 14.56 12.59 -12.82
N SER A 42 13.59 13.38 -12.35
CA SER A 42 13.89 14.67 -11.72
C SER A 42 14.99 14.45 -10.69
N GLY A 43 16.21 14.94 -10.94
CA GLY A 43 17.44 14.45 -10.29
C GLY A 43 17.44 14.42 -8.76
N GLY A 44 16.56 15.20 -8.11
CA GLY A 44 16.36 15.18 -6.67
C GLY A 44 15.70 13.92 -6.09
N LYS A 45 14.67 13.35 -6.75
CA LYS A 45 13.90 12.20 -6.22
C LYS A 45 14.72 10.89 -6.22
N CYS A 46 15.49 10.67 -7.28
CA CYS A 46 16.37 9.49 -7.35
C CYS A 46 17.52 9.59 -6.32
N TYR A 47 17.99 10.80 -6.04
CA TYR A 47 19.03 11.03 -5.05
C TYR A 47 18.58 10.75 -3.61
N THR A 48 17.39 11.24 -3.21
CA THR A 48 16.85 10.99 -1.86
C THR A 48 16.57 9.51 -1.62
N GLN A 49 16.00 8.80 -2.59
CA GLN A 49 15.78 7.36 -2.49
C GLN A 49 17.08 6.56 -2.38
N LYS A 50 18.12 6.97 -3.14
CA LYS A 50 19.46 6.38 -3.01
C LYS A 50 20.02 6.61 -1.61
N ARG A 51 19.95 7.84 -1.10
CA ARG A 51 20.41 8.20 0.26
C ARG A 51 19.68 7.45 1.36
N PHE A 52 18.35 7.34 1.25
CA PHE A 52 17.54 6.52 2.15
C PHE A 52 18.07 5.08 2.21
N ARG A 53 18.23 4.45 1.04
CA ARG A 53 18.70 3.07 0.95
C ARG A 53 20.09 2.89 1.54
N ASP A 54 21.01 3.80 1.24
CA ASP A 54 22.38 3.73 1.74
C ASP A 54 22.42 3.89 3.27
N ARG A 55 21.64 4.81 3.84
CA ARG A 55 21.55 5.02 5.30
C ARG A 55 20.90 3.84 6.04
N VAL A 56 19.84 3.26 5.49
CA VAL A 56 19.21 2.05 6.08
C VAL A 56 20.20 0.89 6.10
N ARG A 57 20.98 0.72 5.02
CA ARG A 57 22.01 -0.32 4.93
C ARG A 57 23.15 -0.13 5.92
N GLU A 58 23.56 1.10 6.14
CA GLU A 58 24.59 1.48 7.11
C GLU A 58 24.12 1.26 8.55
N ARG A 59 22.88 1.65 8.87
CA ARG A 59 22.29 1.45 10.19
C ARG A 59 22.15 -0.04 10.55
N ASP A 60 21.67 -0.85 9.60
CA ASP A 60 21.31 -2.25 9.83
C ASP A 60 22.48 -3.22 9.54
N ASP A 61 23.71 -2.70 9.40
CA ASP A 61 24.96 -3.45 9.19
C ASP A 61 24.84 -4.59 8.16
N ARG A 62 24.19 -4.31 7.03
CA ARG A 62 23.99 -5.28 5.93
C ARG A 62 23.30 -6.59 6.33
N ARG A 63 22.44 -6.54 7.34
CA ARG A 63 21.65 -7.66 7.87
C ARG A 63 20.15 -7.41 7.71
N SER A 64 19.41 -8.43 7.26
CA SER A 64 17.94 -8.40 7.35
C SER A 64 17.53 -8.34 8.82
N VAL A 65 16.80 -7.29 9.20
CA VAL A 65 16.42 -7.08 10.61
C VAL A 65 15.35 -8.07 11.09
N MET A 66 14.71 -8.81 10.18
CA MET A 66 13.70 -9.82 10.51
C MET A 66 14.26 -11.24 10.46
N SER A 67 14.85 -11.65 9.34
CA SER A 67 15.35 -13.01 9.18
C SER A 67 16.75 -13.22 9.76
N GLY A 68 17.52 -12.14 9.96
CA GLY A 68 18.93 -12.19 10.33
C GLY A 68 19.86 -12.52 9.17
N LEU A 69 19.37 -12.62 7.93
CA LEU A 69 20.19 -12.86 6.74
C LEU A 69 21.26 -11.76 6.60
N GLN A 70 22.52 -12.14 6.74
CA GLN A 70 23.67 -11.24 6.62
C GLN A 70 24.29 -11.37 5.23
N ILE A 71 24.55 -10.25 4.56
CA ILE A 71 25.35 -10.22 3.33
C ILE A 71 26.81 -9.87 3.68
N PHE A 72 27.77 -10.58 3.08
CA PHE A 72 29.19 -10.30 3.22
C PHE A 72 29.57 -8.92 2.63
N PRO A 73 30.67 -8.29 3.11
CA PRO A 73 31.07 -6.96 2.63
C PRO A 73 31.28 -6.86 1.11
N ASP A 74 31.82 -7.93 0.51
CA ASP A 74 32.19 -7.97 -0.92
C ASP A 74 31.02 -8.34 -1.85
N GLU A 75 29.89 -8.74 -1.29
CA GLU A 75 28.70 -9.13 -2.04
C GLU A 75 27.80 -7.93 -2.32
N ASP A 76 27.10 -7.94 -3.44
CA ASP A 76 26.10 -6.91 -3.74
C ASP A 76 24.87 -7.08 -2.85
N PHE A 77 24.15 -5.99 -2.60
CA PHE A 77 22.87 -5.99 -1.86
C PHE A 77 21.71 -6.61 -2.67
N LEU A 78 21.96 -7.62 -3.50
CA LEU A 78 20.94 -8.27 -4.33
C LEU A 78 19.86 -8.96 -3.51
N LEU A 79 20.21 -9.40 -2.29
CA LEU A 79 19.30 -10.13 -1.40
C LEU A 79 18.66 -9.25 -0.31
N LEU A 80 19.06 -7.98 -0.19
CA LEU A 80 18.57 -7.07 0.86
C LEU A 80 18.08 -5.74 0.28
N HIS A 81 16.87 -5.37 0.70
CA HIS A 81 16.16 -4.18 0.26
C HIS A 81 15.87 -3.27 1.44
N ALA A 82 16.13 -1.97 1.25
CA ALA A 82 15.63 -0.95 2.16
C ALA A 82 14.14 -0.77 1.89
N THR A 83 13.33 -1.29 2.79
CA THR A 83 11.86 -1.28 2.73
C THR A 83 11.34 -0.13 3.58
N TYR A 84 10.38 0.62 3.05
CA TYR A 84 9.72 1.67 3.82
C TYR A 84 8.69 1.07 4.79
N ILE A 85 8.61 1.58 6.01
CA ILE A 85 7.56 1.20 6.96
C ILE A 85 6.24 1.83 6.53
N PHE A 86 6.23 3.15 6.37
CA PHE A 86 5.17 3.86 5.68
C PHE A 86 5.52 4.00 4.19
N PRO A 87 4.72 3.47 3.25
CA PRO A 87 5.08 3.44 1.83
C PRO A 87 5.24 4.84 1.24
N TYR A 88 6.37 5.09 0.57
CA TYR A 88 6.64 6.40 -0.05
C TYR A 88 5.63 6.78 -1.15
N ALA A 89 4.96 5.79 -1.77
CA ALA A 89 3.94 6.03 -2.79
C ALA A 89 2.77 6.88 -2.27
N HIS A 90 2.55 6.92 -0.94
CA HIS A 90 1.50 7.68 -0.29
C HIS A 90 2.04 8.90 0.47
N GLU A 91 3.06 9.57 -0.07
CA GLU A 91 3.69 10.75 0.56
C GLU A 91 2.68 11.85 0.94
N GLN A 92 1.63 12.05 0.13
CA GLN A 92 0.61 13.04 0.48
C GLN A 92 -0.12 12.69 1.77
N ALA A 93 -0.52 11.42 1.96
CA ALA A 93 -1.15 10.97 3.20
C ALA A 93 -0.20 11.08 4.42
N TRP A 94 1.09 10.84 4.21
CA TRP A 94 2.13 11.07 5.23
C TRP A 94 2.17 12.54 5.68
N VAL A 95 2.08 13.48 4.74
CA VAL A 95 2.04 14.92 5.00
C VAL A 95 0.73 15.34 5.66
N ASP A 96 -0.41 14.92 5.09
CA ASP A 96 -1.74 15.31 5.56
C ASP A 96 -2.01 14.83 6.98
N GLN A 97 -1.58 13.62 7.30
CA GLN A 97 -1.69 13.06 8.65
C GLN A 97 -0.59 13.58 9.57
N GLY A 98 0.38 14.35 9.08
CA GLY A 98 1.48 14.93 9.86
C GLY A 98 2.44 13.90 10.46
N LEU A 99 2.64 12.75 9.83
CA LEU A 99 3.37 11.61 10.41
C LEU A 99 4.87 11.91 10.62
N SER A 100 5.41 12.91 9.91
CA SER A 100 6.77 13.42 10.10
C SER A 100 7.06 13.92 11.52
N ARG A 101 6.03 14.18 12.35
CA ARG A 101 6.17 14.53 13.76
C ARG A 101 6.90 13.47 14.59
N TRP A 102 6.86 12.21 14.16
CA TRP A 102 7.54 11.09 14.83
C TRP A 102 9.02 10.96 14.42
N ILE A 103 9.44 11.65 13.36
CA ILE A 103 10.80 11.57 12.83
C ILE A 103 11.72 12.57 13.54
N THR A 104 12.65 12.03 14.30
CA THR A 104 13.72 12.77 14.99
C THR A 104 14.98 12.95 14.17
N ASP A 105 15.09 12.27 13.02
CA ASP A 105 16.19 12.39 12.06
C ASP A 105 16.42 13.86 11.64
N GLN A 106 17.68 14.30 11.80
CA GLN A 106 18.15 15.66 11.54
C GLN A 106 18.88 15.79 10.19
N ALA A 107 18.85 14.75 9.34
CA ALA A 107 19.41 14.85 7.99
C ALA A 107 18.80 16.02 7.20
N SER A 108 19.58 16.59 6.28
CA SER A 108 19.13 17.77 5.54
C SER A 108 17.92 17.45 4.64
N PRO A 109 17.08 18.46 4.30
CA PRO A 109 15.98 18.26 3.34
C PRO A 109 16.44 17.75 1.97
N GLN A 110 17.69 18.02 1.57
CA GLN A 110 18.28 17.48 0.34
C GLN A 110 18.56 15.97 0.44
N SER A 111 18.73 15.44 1.66
CA SER A 111 18.97 14.02 1.90
C SER A 111 17.69 13.21 2.08
N GLN A 112 16.74 13.72 2.87
CA GLN A 112 15.53 12.97 3.26
C GLN A 112 14.21 13.53 2.69
N GLY A 113 14.29 14.58 1.88
CA GLY A 113 13.11 15.32 1.43
C GLY A 113 12.57 16.26 2.50
N VAL A 114 11.74 17.23 2.08
CA VAL A 114 11.12 18.21 3.00
C VAL A 114 10.10 17.53 3.92
N SER A 115 9.38 16.52 3.40
CA SER A 115 8.40 15.71 4.14
C SER A 115 9.04 14.76 5.16
N LYS A 116 10.35 14.53 5.08
CA LYS A 116 11.11 13.49 5.79
C LYS A 116 10.67 12.04 5.49
N ILE A 117 9.91 11.79 4.42
CA ILE A 117 9.47 10.42 4.10
C ILE A 117 10.63 9.47 3.77
N HIS A 118 11.74 10.02 3.27
CA HIS A 118 12.99 9.30 3.01
C HIS A 118 13.95 9.30 4.20
N SER A 119 13.46 9.58 5.41
CA SER A 119 14.24 9.39 6.63
C SER A 119 14.61 7.92 6.79
N VAL A 120 15.82 7.66 7.30
CA VAL A 120 16.27 6.31 7.67
C VAL A 120 15.33 5.66 8.71
N GLN A 121 14.70 6.48 9.55
CA GLN A 121 13.77 6.06 10.58
C GLN A 121 12.46 5.48 10.02
N ASN A 122 12.11 5.79 8.77
CA ASN A 122 10.98 5.20 8.05
C ASN A 122 11.37 3.95 7.24
N GLY A 123 12.54 3.36 7.53
CA GLY A 123 13.07 2.24 6.76
C GLY A 123 13.51 1.05 7.61
N LEU A 124 13.43 -0.14 7.03
CA LEU A 124 13.98 -1.41 7.53
C LEU A 124 14.77 -2.09 6.42
N LEU A 125 15.90 -2.71 6.75
CA LEU A 125 16.61 -3.58 5.82
C LEU A 125 16.02 -5.00 5.87
N LEU A 126 15.39 -5.45 4.79
CA LEU A 126 14.71 -6.75 4.72
C LEU A 126 15.22 -7.57 3.54
N ASP A 127 15.24 -8.90 3.69
CA ASP A 127 15.36 -9.79 2.54
C ASP A 127 14.06 -9.84 1.72
N LEU A 128 14.16 -10.36 0.50
CA LEU A 128 13.05 -10.40 -0.47
C LEU A 128 11.77 -11.05 0.10
N ASN A 129 11.90 -12.13 0.87
CA ASN A 129 10.74 -12.82 1.43
C ASN A 129 10.11 -12.00 2.55
N CYS A 130 10.92 -11.48 3.47
CA CYS A 130 10.43 -10.60 4.54
C CYS A 130 9.80 -9.32 3.98
N GLN A 131 10.40 -8.71 2.96
CA GLN A 131 9.82 -7.54 2.29
C GLN A 131 8.45 -7.86 1.70
N ALA A 132 8.32 -8.96 0.95
CA ALA A 132 7.05 -9.32 0.33
C ALA A 132 5.94 -9.54 1.36
N LEU A 133 6.26 -10.21 2.47
CA LEU A 133 5.33 -10.43 3.57
C LEU A 133 4.97 -9.14 4.31
N PHE A 134 5.94 -8.24 4.51
CA PHE A 134 5.74 -6.97 5.17
C PHE A 134 4.87 -6.03 4.33
N ASP A 135 5.22 -5.84 3.05
CA ASP A 135 4.42 -5.08 2.09
C ASP A 135 3.00 -5.65 1.90
N GLY A 136 2.87 -6.97 2.00
CA GLY A 136 1.60 -7.70 1.94
C GLY A 136 0.83 -7.71 3.27
N GLN A 137 1.34 -7.04 4.31
CA GLN A 137 0.70 -6.95 5.62
C GLN A 137 0.48 -8.32 6.30
N ALA A 138 1.24 -9.34 5.88
CA ALA A 138 1.18 -10.70 6.40
C ALA A 138 2.07 -10.92 7.63
N ILE A 139 3.07 -10.04 7.82
CA ILE A 139 3.90 -9.99 9.03
C ILE A 139 3.93 -8.56 9.56
N THR A 140 4.10 -8.42 10.87
CA THR A 140 4.26 -7.12 11.52
C THR A 140 5.13 -7.23 12.77
N VAL A 141 5.33 -6.12 13.48
CA VAL A 141 6.14 -6.05 14.71
C VAL A 141 5.34 -5.40 15.82
N ASP A 142 5.32 -6.01 17.00
CA ASP A 142 4.76 -5.39 18.20
C ASP A 142 5.87 -4.76 19.06
N ALA A 143 5.99 -3.44 18.98
CA ALA A 143 6.94 -2.68 19.79
C ALA A 143 6.62 -2.71 21.30
N ASN A 144 5.38 -3.03 21.69
CA ASN A 144 4.99 -3.12 23.11
C ASN A 144 5.34 -4.48 23.72
N ASP A 145 5.38 -5.54 22.91
CA ASP A 145 5.80 -6.90 23.32
C ASP A 145 7.27 -7.16 22.93
N GLY A 146 8.16 -6.25 23.31
CA GLY A 146 9.61 -6.42 23.14
C GLY A 146 10.07 -6.52 21.67
N TYR A 147 9.36 -5.89 20.73
CA TYR A 147 9.62 -5.94 19.28
C TYR A 147 9.51 -7.35 18.69
N LYS A 148 8.53 -8.11 19.18
CA LYS A 148 8.21 -9.43 18.65
C LYS A 148 7.65 -9.33 17.23
N ILE A 149 8.19 -10.14 16.33
CA ILE A 149 7.68 -10.33 14.98
C ILE A 149 6.43 -11.22 15.09
N ILE A 150 5.34 -10.75 14.49
CA ILE A 150 4.04 -11.43 14.49
C ILE A 150 3.69 -11.80 13.06
N TYR A 151 3.43 -13.08 12.85
CA TYR A 151 2.98 -13.63 11.59
C TYR A 151 1.45 -13.77 11.62
N LEU A 152 0.75 -13.01 10.78
CA LEU A 152 -0.72 -12.95 10.79
C LEU A 152 -1.38 -14.05 9.94
N THR A 153 -0.57 -14.81 9.21
CA THR A 153 -0.98 -15.98 8.42
C THR A 153 -0.15 -17.21 8.82
N GLN A 154 0.09 -18.16 7.90
CA GLN A 154 0.91 -19.34 8.19
C GLN A 154 2.40 -18.99 8.18
N ASP A 155 3.10 -19.20 9.30
CA ASP A 155 4.54 -18.94 9.41
C ASP A 155 5.38 -19.95 8.62
N VAL A 156 5.68 -19.61 7.36
CA VAL A 156 6.51 -20.44 6.45
C VAL A 156 8.01 -20.19 6.60
N LEU A 157 8.41 -19.11 7.29
CA LEU A 157 9.82 -18.71 7.44
C LEU A 157 10.36 -18.95 8.87
N ASN A 158 9.52 -19.46 9.78
CA ASN A 158 9.83 -19.63 11.20
C ASN A 158 10.26 -18.31 11.86
N LEU A 159 9.59 -17.21 11.52
CA LEU A 159 9.87 -15.87 12.04
C LEU A 159 8.95 -15.49 13.20
N ASP A 160 7.79 -16.13 13.33
CA ASP A 160 6.82 -15.77 14.36
C ASP A 160 7.45 -15.92 15.75
N GLY A 161 7.24 -14.90 16.57
CA GLY A 161 7.76 -14.84 17.92
C GLY A 161 9.25 -14.55 18.06
N ARG A 162 10.01 -14.41 16.96
CA ARG A 162 11.37 -13.87 17.02
C ARG A 162 11.33 -12.39 17.36
N THR A 163 12.43 -11.88 17.90
CA THR A 163 12.59 -10.46 18.16
C THR A 163 13.29 -9.79 16.98
N LEU A 164 12.79 -8.64 16.57
CA LEU A 164 13.42 -7.79 15.55
C LEU A 164 14.88 -7.46 15.94
N ASP A 165 15.78 -7.37 14.96
CA ASP A 165 17.18 -7.10 15.21
C ASP A 165 17.39 -5.76 15.94
N LEU A 166 18.36 -5.72 16.87
CA LEU A 166 18.62 -4.55 17.71
C LEU A 166 19.07 -3.33 16.90
N SER A 167 19.75 -3.52 15.77
CA SER A 167 20.32 -2.42 14.95
C SER A 167 19.31 -1.32 14.59
N CYS A 168 18.07 -1.71 14.24
CA CYS A 168 17.03 -0.77 13.85
C CYS A 168 16.23 -0.18 15.02
N ARG A 169 16.39 -0.70 16.24
CA ARG A 169 15.62 -0.31 17.45
C ARG A 169 16.50 0.04 18.65
N ASP A 170 17.81 0.16 18.47
CA ASP A 170 18.74 0.48 19.55
C ASP A 170 18.41 1.86 20.13
N PRO A 171 18.04 1.96 21.43
CA PRO A 171 17.74 3.24 22.07
C PRO A 171 18.91 4.24 22.03
N GLN A 172 20.15 3.76 21.93
CA GLN A 172 21.35 4.61 21.82
C GLN A 172 21.58 5.14 20.40
N ASN A 173 20.92 4.55 19.40
CA ASN A 173 21.03 4.99 18.02
C ASN A 173 19.96 6.07 17.72
N PRO A 174 20.34 7.30 17.36
CA PRO A 174 19.38 8.34 16.98
C PRO A 174 18.61 8.02 15.69
N ASP A 175 19.16 7.13 14.84
CA ASP A 175 18.55 6.70 13.58
C ASP A 175 17.63 5.48 13.74
N ARG A 176 17.38 5.04 14.98
CA ARG A 176 16.42 3.98 15.29
C ARG A 176 15.03 4.32 14.76
N VAL A 177 14.28 3.30 14.40
CA VAL A 177 12.87 3.41 14.02
C VAL A 177 12.04 3.82 15.25
N PRO A 178 11.22 4.88 15.15
CA PRO A 178 10.25 5.25 16.18
C PRO A 178 9.20 4.17 16.39
N ASP A 179 8.82 3.93 17.64
CA ASP A 179 7.82 2.92 18.01
C ASP A 179 6.47 3.21 17.35
N GLU A 180 6.13 4.48 17.15
CA GLU A 180 4.90 4.91 16.52
C GLU A 180 4.76 4.43 15.07
N LEU A 181 5.87 4.26 14.34
CA LEU A 181 5.83 3.69 12.99
C LEU A 181 5.57 2.18 13.03
N PHE A 182 6.10 1.46 14.02
CA PHE A 182 5.74 0.07 14.24
C PHE A 182 4.27 -0.07 14.64
N HIS A 183 3.77 0.77 15.55
CA HIS A 183 2.36 0.77 15.93
C HIS A 183 1.45 1.09 14.74
N TRP A 184 1.85 2.01 13.88
CA TRP A 184 1.12 2.32 12.66
C TRP A 184 1.04 1.09 11.74
N HIS A 185 2.18 0.45 11.45
CA HIS A 185 2.23 -0.73 10.59
C HIS A 185 1.47 -1.92 11.19
N PHE A 186 1.60 -2.14 12.50
CA PHE A 186 0.83 -3.12 13.25
C PHE A 186 -0.68 -2.93 13.06
N ARG A 187 -1.16 -1.68 13.19
CA ARG A 187 -2.57 -1.36 12.96
C ARG A 187 -3.00 -1.68 11.53
N GLN A 188 -2.19 -1.33 10.54
CA GLN A 188 -2.50 -1.64 9.14
C GLN A 188 -2.58 -3.15 8.89
N ALA A 189 -1.65 -3.91 9.46
CA ALA A 189 -1.62 -5.36 9.29
C ALA A 189 -2.80 -6.07 9.95
N VAL A 190 -3.19 -5.64 11.16
CA VAL A 190 -4.40 -6.14 11.82
C VAL A 190 -5.66 -5.78 11.03
N LEU A 191 -5.77 -4.54 10.53
CA LEU A 191 -6.91 -4.12 9.70
C LEU A 191 -7.02 -4.93 8.41
N ALA A 192 -5.91 -5.17 7.71
CA ALA A 192 -5.86 -5.99 6.51
C ALA A 192 -6.25 -7.46 6.78
N THR A 193 -5.92 -7.98 7.96
CA THR A 193 -6.31 -9.33 8.38
C THR A 193 -7.81 -9.42 8.68
N VAL A 194 -8.34 -8.47 9.47
CA VAL A 194 -9.77 -8.48 9.88
C VAL A 194 -10.71 -8.23 8.71
N LYS A 195 -10.31 -7.44 7.71
CA LYS A 195 -11.12 -7.13 6.53
C LYS A 195 -11.18 -8.27 5.49
N GLY A 196 -10.43 -9.35 5.69
CA GLY A 196 -10.42 -10.52 4.80
C GLY A 196 -9.29 -10.46 3.77
N ASN A 197 -8.30 -11.35 3.98
CA ASN A 197 -7.28 -11.74 3.00
C ASN A 197 -6.34 -10.66 2.42
N GLY A 198 -5.88 -9.71 3.24
CA GLY A 198 -4.62 -9.01 2.96
C GLY A 198 -4.64 -8.07 1.74
N GLN A 199 -5.82 -7.64 1.28
CA GLN A 199 -5.89 -6.47 0.42
C GLN A 199 -5.27 -5.30 1.18
N ARG A 200 -4.34 -4.59 0.52
CA ARG A 200 -3.75 -3.42 1.16
C ARG A 200 -4.86 -2.44 1.42
N ILE A 201 -4.82 -1.77 2.58
CA ILE A 201 -5.77 -0.69 2.89
C ILE A 201 -5.83 0.38 1.78
N TRP A 202 -4.75 0.53 1.02
CA TRP A 202 -4.65 1.43 -0.13
C TRP A 202 -5.30 0.89 -1.40
N ASP A 203 -5.29 -0.42 -1.61
CA ASP A 203 -5.97 -1.08 -2.74
C ASP A 203 -7.50 -1.07 -2.50
N MET A 204 -7.94 -1.01 -1.24
CA MET A 204 -9.36 -0.82 -0.86
C MET A 204 -9.86 0.62 -0.94
N GLN A 205 -9.02 1.60 -1.29
CA GLN A 205 -9.46 2.99 -1.52
C GLN A 205 -9.50 3.38 -3.00
N LEU A 206 -9.21 2.44 -3.91
CA LEU A 206 -9.25 2.66 -5.35
C LEU A 206 -10.33 1.86 -6.09
N GLU A 207 -11.00 0.93 -5.41
CA GLU A 207 -12.33 0.51 -5.80
C GLU A 207 -13.33 1.43 -5.09
N GLU A 208 -13.44 2.68 -5.57
CA GLU A 208 -14.79 3.23 -5.61
C GLU A 208 -15.55 2.27 -6.53
N GLU A 209 -16.18 1.24 -5.94
CA GLU A 209 -17.37 0.65 -6.54
C GLU A 209 -18.20 1.85 -6.97
N ASP A 210 -18.33 2.09 -8.28
CA ASP A 210 -19.24 3.10 -8.81
C ASP A 210 -20.62 2.46 -8.68
N PRO A 211 -21.29 2.62 -7.54
CA PRO A 211 -22.51 1.86 -7.27
C PRO A 211 -23.58 2.34 -8.25
N MET A 212 -23.40 3.54 -8.80
CA MET A 212 -24.26 4.15 -9.78
C MET A 212 -24.02 3.54 -11.17
N GLY A 213 -22.76 3.30 -11.55
CA GLY A 213 -22.35 2.56 -12.74
C GLY A 213 -22.94 1.14 -12.77
N ASP A 214 -22.78 0.39 -11.68
CA ASP A 214 -23.26 -1.00 -11.56
C ASP A 214 -24.80 -1.13 -11.52
N ILE A 215 -25.49 -0.10 -11.02
CA ILE A 215 -26.95 -0.01 -11.06
C ILE A 215 -27.43 0.31 -12.48
N MET A 216 -26.77 1.24 -13.17
CA MET A 216 -27.13 1.69 -14.52
C MET A 216 -26.84 0.65 -15.61
N GLU A 217 -25.82 -0.19 -15.43
CA GLU A 217 -25.41 -1.22 -16.39
C GLU A 217 -26.21 -2.53 -16.25
N GLY A 218 -26.88 -2.73 -15.10
CA GLY A 218 -27.70 -3.92 -14.86
C GLY A 218 -29.14 -3.81 -15.39
N PRO A 219 -29.82 -4.95 -15.59
CA PRO A 219 -31.25 -4.96 -15.91
C PRO A 219 -32.05 -4.30 -14.79
N ASP A 220 -33.16 -3.65 -15.16
CA ASP A 220 -34.05 -2.94 -14.24
C ASP A 220 -33.35 -1.84 -13.42
N ALA A 221 -32.38 -1.17 -14.05
CA ALA A 221 -31.59 -0.07 -13.47
C ALA A 221 -32.42 0.99 -12.75
N ALA A 222 -33.59 1.34 -13.28
CA ALA A 222 -34.48 2.33 -12.67
C ALA A 222 -35.04 1.87 -11.31
N GLU A 223 -35.43 0.59 -11.20
CA GLU A 223 -35.98 0.02 -9.96
C GLU A 223 -34.88 -0.19 -8.92
N ARG A 224 -33.69 -0.64 -9.36
CA ARG A 224 -32.50 -0.77 -8.52
C ARG A 224 -32.03 0.58 -8.00
N MET A 225 -32.13 1.63 -8.81
CA MET A 225 -31.84 3.00 -8.40
C MET A 225 -32.85 3.55 -7.39
N GLU A 226 -34.13 3.23 -7.56
CA GLU A 226 -35.18 3.63 -6.62
C GLU A 226 -34.98 2.98 -5.24
N VAL A 227 -34.63 1.69 -5.19
CA VAL A 227 -34.30 0.99 -3.92
C VAL A 227 -33.06 1.58 -3.26
N GLU A 228 -32.03 1.91 -4.04
CA GLU A 228 -30.81 2.53 -3.52
C GLU A 228 -31.09 3.93 -2.93
N LEU A 229 -31.90 4.74 -3.62
CA LEU A 229 -32.36 6.05 -3.13
C LEU A 229 -33.21 5.92 -1.86
N PHE A 230 -34.11 4.94 -1.80
CA PHE A 230 -34.96 4.69 -0.63
C PHE A 230 -34.15 4.26 0.59
N THR A 231 -33.09 3.48 0.37
CA THR A 231 -32.18 3.00 1.42
C THR A 231 -31.29 4.12 1.96
N ARG A 232 -30.78 5.00 1.08
CA ARG A 232 -29.89 6.12 1.47
C ARG A 232 -30.63 7.29 2.12
N LEU A 233 -31.85 7.58 1.68
CA LEU A 233 -32.62 8.70 2.19
C LEU A 233 -33.45 8.36 3.43
N GLY A 234 -33.64 7.06 3.72
CA GLY A 234 -34.48 6.58 4.82
C GLY A 234 -35.95 6.91 4.60
N ALA A 235 -36.86 6.13 5.18
CA ALA A 235 -38.28 6.46 5.24
C ALA A 235 -38.48 7.65 6.20
N GLY A 236 -38.20 8.86 5.71
CA GLY A 236 -38.55 10.10 6.39
C GLY A 236 -40.07 10.21 6.47
N GLU A 237 -40.58 10.25 7.70
CA GLU A 237 -41.96 10.54 8.08
C GLU A 237 -42.44 11.80 7.36
N ILE A 238 -43.33 11.63 6.36
CA ILE A 238 -43.99 12.74 5.67
C ILE A 238 -45.22 13.09 6.52
N ASP A 239 -45.09 14.12 7.36
CA ASP A 239 -46.22 14.71 8.07
C ASP A 239 -47.13 15.43 7.05
N TYR A 240 -48.33 14.88 6.83
CA TYR A 240 -49.37 15.45 5.97
C TYR A 240 -50.14 16.62 6.63
N GLY A 241 -49.62 17.21 7.72
CA GLY A 241 -50.29 18.26 8.50
C GLY A 241 -50.33 19.68 7.90
N ALA A 242 -49.76 19.93 6.71
CA ALA A 242 -49.62 21.30 6.19
C ALA A 242 -49.97 21.48 4.71
N ALA A 243 -51.01 20.81 4.21
CA ALA A 243 -51.64 21.19 2.94
C ALA A 243 -52.72 22.25 3.18
N PRO A 244 -52.66 23.46 2.58
CA PRO A 244 -53.76 24.42 2.65
C PRO A 244 -54.98 23.88 1.89
N GLU A 245 -56.15 23.94 2.53
CA GLU A 245 -57.43 23.48 2.00
C GLU A 245 -57.73 24.14 0.64
N MET A 246 -57.86 23.29 -0.39
CA MET A 246 -58.45 23.68 -1.66
C MET A 246 -59.98 23.61 -1.52
N HIS A 247 -60.63 24.75 -1.33
CA HIS A 247 -62.07 24.86 -1.53
C HIS A 247 -62.41 24.78 -3.02
N SER A 248 -63.24 23.82 -3.40
CA SER A 248 -63.86 23.75 -4.72
C SER A 248 -65.06 24.71 -4.83
N PRO A 249 -65.25 25.40 -5.96
CA PRO A 249 -66.56 25.87 -6.39
C PRO A 249 -67.42 24.73 -6.98
#